data_AF-A0A6S6TWW6-F1
#
_entry.id   AF-A0A6S6TWW6-F1
#
_cell.length_a   1.000
_cell.length_b   1.000
_cell.length_c   1.000
_cell.angle_alpha   90.00
_cell.angle_beta   90.00
_cell.angle_gamma   90.00
#
_symmetry.space_group_name_H-M   'P 1'
#
loop_
_entity.id
_entity.type
_entity.pdbx_description
1 polymer ?
#
loop_
_entity_poly.entity_id
_entity_poly.type
_entity_poly.pdbx_seq_one_letter_code
_entity_poly.pdbx_strand_id
1 'polypeptide(L)'
;MGFTQPIDAASQDHIDFTLSGLPSLYHADLVENYSTKLKHSLREANLYFLDVQEATKGKRLWMDYADVEALAERRANYCIRLSASQGSVFAEQCGIAAPVAKEEKGVYLRLSSPKWWTRRMLTKLKRDRELFAIQTGSVHKLASPYCSQIAFNEVRQQDELNQALMKEIKLVSGDEQITLYDAWKSSTANPYNRFVELVTRIKGFEAYAATQGHEAQFITITAPSKYHAYLASGRKNPKYQGASPRDTHQQLMHVWQKVRAQFAKQNINVYGLRIVEPHHDSTPHYHAVFFGANDDLQKAISVMRDYFTKED
;
A
#
# COMPACT_ATOMS: atom_id res chain seq x y z
N MET A 1 -5.96 9.62 37.38
CA MET A 1 -7.29 10.05 36.90
C MET A 1 -7.12 11.34 36.14
N GLY A 2 -6.97 11.27 34.81
CA GLY A 2 -6.90 12.46 33.96
C GLY A 2 -8.31 12.92 33.65
N PHE A 3 -8.71 14.08 34.17
CA PHE A 3 -9.97 14.70 33.80
C PHE A 3 -9.94 15.04 32.31
N THR A 4 -10.71 14.33 31.50
CA THR A 4 -11.11 14.80 30.17
C THR A 4 -11.97 16.04 30.39
N GLN A 5 -11.41 17.22 30.12
CA GLN A 5 -12.24 18.42 30.01
C GLN A 5 -13.33 18.14 28.96
N PRO A 6 -14.61 18.43 29.26
CA PRO A 6 -15.67 18.29 28.29
C PRO A 6 -15.38 19.21 27.10
N ILE A 7 -15.54 18.67 25.89
CA ILE A 7 -15.47 19.46 24.65
C ILE A 7 -16.55 20.53 24.73
N ASP A 8 -16.20 21.79 24.51
CA ASP A 8 -17.17 22.88 24.53
C ASP A 8 -18.19 22.76 23.37
N ALA A 9 -19.35 23.41 23.49
CA ALA A 9 -20.43 23.29 22.52
C ALA A 9 -20.03 23.73 21.10
N ALA A 10 -19.19 24.77 20.96
CA ALA A 10 -18.76 25.25 19.65
C ALA A 10 -17.78 24.27 18.98
N SER A 11 -16.90 23.65 19.78
CA SER A 11 -16.04 22.56 19.34
C SER A 11 -16.85 21.32 18.93
N GLN A 12 -17.94 21.01 19.64
CA GLN A 12 -18.84 19.91 19.27
C GLN A 12 -19.58 20.19 17.96
N ASP A 13 -20.12 21.40 17.78
CA ASP A 13 -20.77 21.82 16.52
C ASP A 13 -19.79 21.73 15.33
N HIS A 14 -18.52 22.10 15.54
CA HIS A 14 -17.49 22.01 14.51
C HIS A 14 -17.11 20.57 14.16
N ILE A 15 -17.05 19.68 15.15
CA ILE A 15 -16.89 18.23 14.96
C ILE A 15 -18.05 17.70 14.11
N ASP A 16 -19.29 17.96 14.53
CA ASP A 16 -20.48 17.42 13.87
C ASP A 16 -20.58 17.92 12.42
N PHE A 17 -20.28 19.20 12.17
CA PHE A 17 -20.21 19.76 10.82
C PHE A 17 -19.14 19.09 9.94
N THR A 18 -17.95 18.83 10.50
CA THR A 18 -16.86 18.22 9.74
C THR A 18 -17.13 16.74 9.45
N LEU A 19 -17.73 16.04 10.41
CA LEU A 19 -18.03 14.61 10.32
C LEU A 19 -19.27 14.30 9.50
N SER A 20 -20.20 15.25 9.30
CA SER A 20 -21.45 15.00 8.58
C SER A 20 -21.26 14.53 7.13
N GLY A 21 -20.11 14.85 6.52
CA GLY A 21 -19.72 14.40 5.18
C GLY A 21 -18.89 13.10 5.14
N LEU A 22 -18.61 12.51 6.30
CA LEU A 22 -17.72 11.35 6.46
C LEU A 22 -18.48 10.15 7.04
N PRO A 23 -18.15 8.91 6.67
CA PRO A 23 -18.75 7.72 7.27
C PRO A 23 -18.39 7.59 8.74
N SER A 24 -19.35 7.10 9.51
CA SER A 24 -19.22 6.85 10.95
C SER A 24 -18.03 5.97 11.31
N LEU A 25 -17.60 5.09 10.41
CA LEU A 25 -16.44 4.20 10.60
C LEU A 25 -15.15 4.95 10.93
N TYR A 26 -14.97 6.18 10.45
CA TYR A 26 -13.79 7.00 10.71
C TYR A 26 -14.02 8.01 11.85
N HIS A 27 -15.26 8.21 12.31
CA HIS A 27 -15.58 9.27 13.27
C HIS A 27 -14.81 9.11 14.57
N ALA A 28 -14.72 7.89 15.12
CA ALA A 28 -14.03 7.64 16.37
C ALA A 28 -12.56 8.09 16.32
N ASP A 29 -11.79 7.60 15.34
CA ASP A 29 -10.39 7.96 15.14
C ASP A 29 -10.21 9.47 14.90
N LEU A 30 -11.10 10.08 14.10
CA LEU A 30 -11.01 11.50 13.78
C LEU A 30 -11.31 12.37 15.01
N VAL A 31 -12.31 12.01 15.81
CA VAL A 31 -12.68 12.71 17.05
C VAL A 31 -11.59 12.55 18.09
N GLU A 32 -11.00 11.36 18.24
CA GLU A 32 -9.91 11.11 19.17
C GLU A 32 -8.67 11.96 18.82
N ASN A 33 -8.31 11.99 17.53
CA ASN A 33 -7.21 12.81 17.04
C ASN A 33 -7.46 14.31 17.23
N TYR A 34 -8.67 14.79 16.94
CA TYR A 34 -9.05 16.18 17.20
C TYR A 34 -8.98 16.53 18.68
N SER A 35 -9.58 15.69 19.53
CA SER A 35 -9.63 15.88 20.99
C SER A 35 -8.23 15.89 21.59
N THR A 36 -7.33 15.04 21.10
CA THR A 36 -5.93 15.01 21.53
C THR A 36 -5.21 16.31 21.17
N LYS A 37 -5.44 16.87 19.98
CA LYS A 37 -4.86 18.16 19.56
C LYS A 37 -5.49 19.35 20.28
N LEU A 38 -6.79 19.28 20.58
CA LEU A 38 -7.50 20.31 21.32
C LEU A 38 -6.92 20.52 22.73
N LYS A 39 -6.44 19.44 23.37
CA LYS A 39 -5.71 19.52 24.66
C LYS A 39 -4.42 20.34 24.57
N HIS A 40 -3.82 20.47 23.38
CA HIS A 40 -2.63 21.29 23.15
C HIS A 40 -2.99 22.71 22.73
N SER A 41 -3.80 22.86 21.68
CA SER A 41 -4.37 24.16 21.28
C SER A 41 -5.55 24.01 20.32
N LEU A 42 -6.49 24.97 20.38
CA LEU A 42 -7.59 25.07 19.43
C LEU A 42 -7.10 25.24 17.98
N ARG A 43 -5.99 25.96 17.79
CA ARG A 43 -5.39 26.15 16.46
C ARG A 43 -4.95 24.83 15.85
N GLU A 44 -4.26 23.97 16.61
CA GLU A 44 -3.82 22.65 16.11
C GLU A 44 -5.00 21.72 15.82
N ALA A 45 -6.05 21.77 16.63
CA ALA A 45 -7.26 21.00 16.41
C ALA A 45 -7.99 21.44 15.11
N ASN A 46 -8.15 22.74 14.90
CA ASN A 46 -8.79 23.28 13.69
C ASN A 46 -7.96 23.02 12.43
N LEU A 47 -6.62 23.15 12.50
CA LEU A 47 -5.75 22.81 11.37
C LEU A 47 -5.86 21.33 10.99
N TYR A 48 -6.05 20.45 11.97
CA TYR A 48 -6.27 19.04 11.71
C TYR A 48 -7.58 18.77 10.96
N PHE A 49 -8.69 19.39 11.34
CA PHE A 49 -9.93 19.24 10.56
C PHE A 49 -9.88 19.90 9.19
N LEU A 50 -9.11 20.98 9.03
CA LEU A 50 -8.80 21.51 7.72
C LEU A 50 -8.06 20.46 6.86
N ASP A 51 -7.04 19.78 7.41
CA ASP A 51 -6.35 18.69 6.72
C ASP A 51 -7.31 17.55 6.31
N VAL A 52 -8.25 17.18 7.18
CA VAL A 52 -9.27 16.15 6.90
C VAL A 52 -10.19 16.56 5.74
N GLN A 53 -10.62 17.82 5.72
CA GLN A 53 -11.43 18.37 4.63
C GLN A 53 -10.65 18.42 3.31
N GLU A 54 -9.38 18.82 3.35
CA GLU A 54 -8.52 18.80 2.16
C GLU A 54 -8.28 17.38 1.64
N ALA A 55 -8.05 16.41 2.53
CA ALA A 55 -7.82 15.02 2.16
C ALA A 55 -9.05 14.36 1.51
N THR A 56 -10.26 14.84 1.81
CA THR A 56 -11.54 14.35 1.26
C THR A 56 -12.06 15.14 0.05
N LYS A 57 -11.53 16.35 -0.19
CA LYS A 57 -12.00 17.25 -1.24
C LYS A 57 -12.00 16.57 -2.62
N GLY A 58 -13.18 16.53 -3.24
CA GLY A 58 -13.39 15.98 -4.59
C GLY A 58 -13.25 14.45 -4.70
N LYS A 59 -13.06 13.73 -3.58
CA LYS A 59 -12.93 12.27 -3.57
C LYS A 59 -14.23 11.62 -3.10
N ARG A 60 -14.64 10.56 -3.81
CA ARG A 60 -15.72 9.66 -3.36
C ARG A 60 -15.12 8.48 -2.62
N LEU A 61 -14.64 8.72 -1.40
CA LEU A 61 -14.03 7.68 -0.56
C LEU A 61 -15.08 6.70 0.02
N TRP A 62 -16.34 7.09 -0.02
CA TRP A 62 -17.44 6.48 0.72
C TRP A 62 -18.46 5.91 -0.25
N MET A 63 -18.10 4.81 -0.91
CA MET A 63 -19.02 4.04 -1.74
C MET A 63 -19.07 2.63 -1.18
N ASP A 64 -20.27 2.09 -1.07
CA ASP A 64 -20.43 0.66 -0.80
C ASP A 64 -20.22 -0.16 -2.08
N TYR A 65 -20.38 -1.48 -2.00
CA TYR A 65 -20.21 -2.34 -3.16
C TYR A 65 -21.25 -2.04 -4.25
N ALA A 66 -22.51 -1.78 -3.88
CA ALA A 66 -23.61 -1.53 -4.81
C ALA A 66 -23.43 -0.19 -5.56
N ASP A 67 -22.98 0.86 -4.86
CA ASP A 67 -22.62 2.15 -5.43
C ASP A 67 -21.51 2.01 -6.48
N VAL A 68 -20.48 1.22 -6.16
CA VAL A 68 -19.36 0.96 -7.07
C VAL A 68 -19.83 0.17 -8.28
N GLU A 69 -20.67 -0.85 -8.09
CA GLU A 69 -21.23 -1.66 -9.18
C GLU A 69 -22.10 -0.81 -10.12
N ALA A 70 -23.03 -0.02 -9.59
CA ALA A 70 -23.86 0.88 -10.39
C ALA A 70 -23.05 1.90 -11.18
N LEU A 71 -21.99 2.48 -10.58
CA LEU A 71 -21.09 3.39 -11.30
C LEU A 71 -20.23 2.66 -12.34
N ALA A 72 -19.79 1.44 -12.05
CA ALA A 72 -19.04 0.59 -12.97
C ALA A 72 -19.87 0.22 -14.20
N GLU A 73 -21.14 -0.12 -14.03
CA GLU A 73 -22.09 -0.36 -15.13
C GLU A 73 -22.24 0.86 -16.03
N ARG A 74 -22.46 2.05 -15.45
CA ARG A 74 -22.57 3.30 -16.22
C ARG A 74 -21.30 3.57 -17.04
N ARG A 75 -20.12 3.35 -16.45
CA ARG A 75 -18.83 3.54 -17.13
C ARG A 75 -18.60 2.53 -18.24
N ALA A 76 -18.92 1.26 -17.99
CA ALA A 76 -18.85 0.22 -19.01
C ALA A 76 -19.77 0.53 -20.20
N ASN A 77 -21.03 0.90 -19.92
CA ASN A 77 -22.00 1.26 -20.95
C ASN A 77 -21.59 2.49 -21.76
N TYR A 78 -20.93 3.46 -21.11
CA TYR A 78 -20.34 4.60 -21.81
C TYR A 78 -19.22 4.16 -22.77
N CYS A 79 -18.33 3.28 -22.31
CA CYS A 79 -17.21 2.77 -23.10
C CYS A 79 -17.60 1.87 -24.28
N ILE A 80 -18.78 1.24 -24.27
CA ILE A 80 -19.29 0.47 -25.42
C ILE A 80 -19.34 1.31 -26.70
N ARG A 81 -19.59 2.62 -26.57
CA ARG A 81 -19.68 3.55 -27.72
C ARG A 81 -18.34 4.17 -28.12
N LEU A 82 -17.26 3.80 -27.43
CA LEU A 82 -15.94 4.39 -27.64
C LEU A 82 -14.99 3.39 -28.30
N SER A 83 -14.03 3.91 -29.06
CA SER A 83 -12.85 3.14 -29.45
C SER A 83 -11.99 2.79 -28.21
N ALA A 84 -11.11 1.81 -28.36
CA ALA A 84 -10.21 1.39 -27.28
C ALA A 84 -9.30 2.52 -26.79
N SER A 85 -8.82 3.39 -27.68
CA SER A 85 -8.00 4.55 -27.35
C SER A 85 -8.79 5.59 -26.55
N GLN A 86 -9.98 5.98 -27.03
CA GLN A 86 -10.87 6.93 -26.35
C GLN A 86 -11.31 6.41 -24.98
N GLY A 87 -11.68 5.13 -24.88
CA GLY A 87 -12.06 4.53 -23.61
C GLY A 87 -10.90 4.42 -22.63
N SER A 88 -9.66 4.25 -23.12
CA SER A 88 -8.45 4.27 -22.27
C SER A 88 -8.21 5.66 -21.69
N VAL A 89 -8.35 6.71 -22.51
CA VAL A 89 -8.28 8.11 -22.03
C VAL A 89 -9.38 8.38 -20.99
N PHE A 90 -10.60 7.92 -21.24
CA PHE A 90 -11.70 8.06 -20.27
C PHE A 90 -11.41 7.33 -18.94
N ALA A 91 -10.81 6.15 -18.99
CA ALA A 91 -10.39 5.43 -17.78
C ALA A 91 -9.37 6.24 -16.97
N GLU A 92 -8.38 6.83 -17.63
CA GLU A 92 -7.38 7.67 -16.97
C GLU A 92 -7.98 8.94 -16.37
N GLN A 93 -8.91 9.60 -17.08
CA GLN A 93 -9.68 10.73 -16.55
C GLN A 93 -10.50 10.35 -15.30
N CYS A 94 -10.97 9.10 -15.23
CA CYS A 94 -11.64 8.55 -14.05
C CYS A 94 -10.66 8.14 -12.92
N GLY A 95 -9.35 8.34 -13.10
CA GLY A 95 -8.30 7.93 -12.17
C GLY A 95 -8.01 6.42 -12.18
N ILE A 96 -8.42 5.70 -13.22
CA ILE A 96 -8.19 4.26 -13.39
C ILE A 96 -7.20 4.06 -14.53
N ALA A 97 -6.02 3.49 -14.22
CA ALA A 97 -5.03 3.19 -15.26
C ALA A 97 -5.63 2.28 -16.33
N ALA A 98 -5.38 2.65 -17.59
CA ALA A 98 -5.89 1.98 -18.79
C ALA A 98 -5.55 0.47 -18.79
N PRO A 99 -6.44 -0.37 -19.36
CA PRO A 99 -6.19 -1.80 -19.44
C PRO A 99 -5.08 -2.10 -20.44
N VAL A 100 -4.17 -3.00 -20.06
CA VAL A 100 -3.09 -3.47 -20.93
C VAL A 100 -3.51 -4.78 -21.57
N ALA A 101 -3.52 -4.85 -22.91
CA ALA A 101 -3.80 -6.05 -23.69
C ALA A 101 -2.84 -6.17 -24.87
N LYS A 102 -2.67 -7.39 -25.39
CA LYS A 102 -1.90 -7.62 -26.63
C LYS A 102 -2.61 -7.02 -27.85
N GLU A 103 -3.93 -7.11 -27.86
CA GLU A 103 -4.77 -6.68 -28.98
C GLU A 103 -5.74 -5.59 -28.52
N GLU A 104 -6.07 -4.68 -29.44
CA GLU A 104 -7.02 -3.59 -29.19
C GLU A 104 -8.41 -4.11 -28.77
N LYS A 105 -8.86 -5.22 -29.37
CA LYS A 105 -10.11 -5.90 -28.98
C LYS A 105 -10.11 -6.27 -27.50
N GLY A 106 -8.98 -6.71 -26.95
CA GLY A 106 -8.83 -7.04 -25.53
C GLY A 106 -8.90 -5.81 -24.61
N VAL A 107 -8.47 -4.65 -25.09
CA VAL A 107 -8.66 -3.37 -24.37
C VAL A 107 -10.14 -3.01 -24.36
N TYR A 108 -10.77 -2.99 -25.54
CA TYR A 108 -12.20 -2.69 -25.68
C TYR A 108 -13.08 -3.59 -24.79
N LEU A 109 -12.89 -4.92 -24.84
CA LEU A 109 -13.68 -5.85 -24.03
C LEU A 109 -13.58 -5.60 -22.52
N ARG A 110 -12.43 -5.15 -22.04
CA ARG A 110 -12.27 -4.79 -20.62
C ARG A 110 -12.94 -3.47 -20.29
N LEU A 111 -12.79 -2.47 -21.14
CA LEU A 111 -13.45 -1.17 -20.97
C LEU A 111 -14.98 -1.29 -21.03
N SER A 112 -15.50 -2.23 -21.81
CA SER A 112 -16.95 -2.52 -21.91
C SER A 112 -17.45 -3.48 -20.84
N SER A 113 -16.60 -3.94 -19.90
CA SER A 113 -16.97 -4.91 -18.88
C SER A 113 -17.24 -4.23 -17.52
N PRO A 114 -18.49 -4.30 -16.99
CA PRO A 114 -18.79 -3.80 -15.64
C PRO A 114 -17.91 -4.47 -14.58
N LYS A 115 -17.70 -5.79 -14.69
CA LYS A 115 -16.85 -6.56 -13.75
C LYS A 115 -15.41 -6.05 -13.72
N TRP A 116 -14.85 -5.63 -14.86
CA TRP A 116 -13.52 -5.04 -14.90
C TRP A 116 -13.51 -3.69 -14.16
N TRP A 117 -14.46 -2.81 -14.45
CA TRP A 117 -14.60 -1.53 -13.78
C TRP A 117 -14.78 -1.67 -12.27
N THR A 118 -15.68 -2.55 -11.81
CA THR A 118 -15.92 -2.82 -10.38
C THR A 118 -14.63 -3.19 -9.67
N ARG A 119 -13.87 -4.17 -10.21
CA ARG A 119 -12.58 -4.59 -9.61
C ARG A 119 -11.58 -3.45 -9.53
N ARG A 120 -11.45 -2.66 -10.60
CA ARG A 120 -10.48 -1.56 -10.66
C ARG A 120 -10.85 -0.42 -9.72
N MET A 121 -12.14 -0.10 -9.64
CA MET A 121 -12.67 0.94 -8.76
C MET A 121 -12.58 0.54 -7.29
N LEU A 122 -12.93 -0.69 -6.92
CA LEU A 122 -12.74 -1.19 -5.54
C LEU A 122 -11.27 -1.13 -5.13
N THR A 123 -10.36 -1.53 -6.02
CA THR A 123 -8.91 -1.45 -5.75
C THR A 123 -8.46 -0.01 -5.54
N LYS A 124 -8.95 0.93 -6.36
CA LYS A 124 -8.67 2.37 -6.19
C LYS A 124 -9.23 2.88 -4.87
N LEU A 125 -10.48 2.56 -4.57
CA LEU A 125 -11.19 3.01 -3.37
C LEU A 125 -10.46 2.57 -2.10
N LYS A 126 -10.02 1.30 -2.02
CA LYS A 126 -9.22 0.79 -0.91
C LYS A 126 -7.92 1.59 -0.72
N ARG A 127 -7.23 1.91 -1.81
CA ARG A 127 -5.99 2.70 -1.78
C ARG A 127 -6.22 4.14 -1.36
N ASP A 128 -7.27 4.77 -1.89
CA ASP A 128 -7.61 6.15 -1.57
C ASP A 128 -8.06 6.29 -0.10
N ARG A 129 -8.79 5.29 0.43
CA ARG A 129 -9.16 5.20 1.86
C ARG A 129 -7.94 5.04 2.75
N GLU A 130 -7.01 4.16 2.39
CA GLU A 130 -5.78 3.98 3.16
C GLU A 130 -4.91 5.24 3.13
N LEU A 131 -4.77 5.89 1.97
CA LEU A 131 -4.08 7.17 1.87
C LEU A 131 -4.73 8.24 2.74
N PHE A 132 -6.07 8.30 2.78
CA PHE A 132 -6.80 9.18 3.68
C PHE A 132 -6.47 8.88 5.14
N ALA A 133 -6.55 7.62 5.56
CA ALA A 133 -6.23 7.20 6.93
C ALA A 133 -4.78 7.54 7.33
N ILE A 134 -3.83 7.40 6.40
CA ILE A 134 -2.45 7.87 6.59
C ILE A 134 -2.45 9.38 6.78
N GLN A 135 -3.02 10.16 5.86
CA GLN A 135 -3.00 11.63 5.89
C GLN A 135 -3.68 12.23 7.12
N THR A 136 -4.68 11.56 7.68
CA THR A 136 -5.41 11.98 8.88
C THR A 136 -4.84 11.40 10.18
N GLY A 137 -3.73 10.67 10.13
CA GLY A 137 -3.04 10.21 11.34
C GLY A 137 -3.65 9.01 12.03
N SER A 138 -4.46 8.22 11.33
CA SER A 138 -4.86 6.89 11.79
C SER A 138 -3.71 5.87 11.64
N VAL A 139 -2.67 6.19 10.84
CA VAL A 139 -1.54 5.30 10.57
C VAL A 139 -0.22 5.92 10.99
N HIS A 140 0.28 5.52 12.17
CA HIS A 140 1.60 5.85 12.68
C HIS A 140 1.95 4.96 13.89
N LYS A 141 3.19 5.05 14.38
CA LYS A 141 3.71 4.24 15.50
C LYS A 141 2.82 4.19 16.75
N LEU A 142 2.17 5.30 17.12
CA LEU A 142 1.34 5.42 18.33
C LEU A 142 -0.16 5.17 18.12
N ALA A 143 -0.59 4.86 16.89
CA ALA A 143 -1.99 4.59 16.54
C ALA A 143 -2.04 3.18 15.98
N SER A 144 -2.29 3.02 14.68
CA SER A 144 -2.15 1.74 13.99
C SER A 144 -0.89 1.73 13.12
N PRO A 145 0.20 1.02 13.50
CA PRO A 145 1.38 0.95 12.65
C PRO A 145 1.10 0.15 11.37
N TYR A 146 1.82 0.49 10.30
CA TYR A 146 1.83 -0.18 8.99
C TYR A 146 0.60 0.02 8.11
N CYS A 147 -0.60 -0.09 8.67
CA CYS A 147 -1.85 0.13 7.96
C CYS A 147 -2.98 0.56 8.91
N SER A 148 -4.05 1.13 8.38
CA SER A 148 -5.22 1.49 9.18
C SER A 148 -5.94 0.27 9.76
N GLN A 149 -6.56 0.44 10.93
CA GLN A 149 -7.37 -0.62 11.55
C GLN A 149 -8.53 -1.06 10.66
N ILE A 150 -9.09 -0.14 9.88
CA ILE A 150 -10.15 -0.40 8.91
C ILE A 150 -9.64 -1.34 7.81
N ALA A 151 -8.51 -1.02 7.18
CA ALA A 151 -7.93 -1.87 6.16
C ALA A 151 -7.55 -3.26 6.70
N PHE A 152 -6.98 -3.32 7.92
CA PHE A 152 -6.64 -4.57 8.59
C PHE A 152 -7.89 -5.45 8.80
N ASN A 153 -8.97 -4.87 9.34
CA ASN A 153 -10.21 -5.59 9.59
C ASN A 153 -10.88 -6.07 8.29
N GLU A 154 -10.89 -5.24 7.24
CA GLU A 154 -11.42 -5.63 5.91
C GLU A 154 -10.66 -6.84 5.34
N VAL A 155 -9.32 -6.84 5.41
CA VAL A 155 -8.50 -7.96 4.91
C VAL A 155 -8.73 -9.21 5.75
N ARG A 156 -8.74 -9.08 7.08
CA ARG A 156 -8.99 -10.19 7.99
C ARG A 156 -10.35 -10.85 7.73
N GLN A 157 -11.41 -10.06 7.61
CA GLN A 157 -12.75 -10.57 7.32
C GLN A 157 -12.80 -11.27 5.96
N GLN A 158 -12.15 -10.68 4.94
CA GLN A 158 -12.06 -11.31 3.63
C GLN A 158 -11.30 -12.65 3.68
N ASP A 159 -10.22 -12.74 4.46
CA ASP A 159 -9.45 -13.97 4.62
C ASP A 159 -10.25 -15.05 5.34
N GLU A 160 -11.01 -14.70 6.38
CA GLU A 160 -11.92 -15.61 7.08
C GLU A 160 -13.00 -16.18 6.13
N LEU A 161 -13.64 -15.31 5.33
CA LEU A 161 -14.63 -15.72 4.33
C LEU A 161 -14.02 -16.59 3.21
N ASN A 162 -12.84 -16.22 2.72
CA ASN A 162 -12.14 -17.00 1.70
C ASN A 162 -11.78 -18.40 2.23
N GLN A 163 -11.29 -18.50 3.46
CA GLN A 163 -10.97 -19.79 4.07
C GLN A 163 -12.20 -20.67 4.27
N ALA A 164 -13.33 -20.08 4.69
CA ALA A 164 -14.60 -20.81 4.78
C ALA A 164 -15.01 -21.36 3.41
N LEU A 165 -14.98 -20.52 2.37
CA LEU A 165 -15.30 -20.94 1.00
C LEU A 165 -14.36 -22.05 0.48
N MET A 166 -13.06 -21.95 0.73
CA MET A 166 -12.08 -22.96 0.30
C MET A 166 -12.30 -24.33 0.95
N LYS A 167 -12.89 -24.38 2.16
CA LYS A 167 -13.22 -25.66 2.83
C LYS A 167 -14.43 -26.34 2.19
N GLU A 168 -15.36 -25.56 1.64
CA GLU A 168 -16.55 -26.10 0.96
C GLU A 168 -16.25 -26.57 -0.48
N ILE A 169 -15.26 -25.96 -1.14
CA ILE A 169 -14.87 -26.33 -2.51
C ILE A 169 -14.04 -27.62 -2.48
N LYS A 170 -14.53 -28.64 -3.19
CA LYS A 170 -13.83 -29.92 -3.40
C LYS A 170 -13.15 -29.96 -4.76
N LEU A 171 -11.89 -30.37 -4.77
CA LEU A 171 -11.13 -30.69 -5.96
C LEU A 171 -11.15 -32.20 -6.14
N VAL A 172 -11.57 -32.66 -7.32
CA VAL A 172 -11.72 -34.09 -7.65
C VAL A 172 -10.76 -34.42 -8.79
N SER A 173 -9.96 -35.46 -8.61
CA SER A 173 -9.07 -36.01 -9.64
C SER A 173 -9.12 -37.54 -9.59
N GLY A 174 -9.85 -38.15 -10.53
CA GLY A 174 -10.14 -39.58 -10.47
C GLY A 174 -10.92 -39.92 -9.20
N ASP A 175 -10.42 -40.89 -8.43
CA ASP A 175 -11.01 -41.35 -7.17
C ASP A 175 -10.55 -40.53 -5.94
N GLU A 176 -9.61 -39.59 -6.12
CA GLU A 176 -9.11 -38.74 -5.04
C GLU A 176 -9.90 -37.44 -4.93
N GLN A 177 -10.17 -37.04 -3.69
CA GLN A 177 -10.85 -35.78 -3.38
C GLN A 177 -10.14 -35.07 -2.22
N ILE A 178 -9.77 -33.81 -2.45
CA ILE A 178 -9.24 -32.91 -1.41
C ILE A 178 -10.03 -31.61 -1.39
N THR A 179 -10.02 -30.90 -0.26
CA THR A 179 -10.59 -29.54 -0.24
C THR A 179 -9.63 -28.57 -0.94
N LEU A 180 -10.17 -27.48 -1.48
CA LEU A 180 -9.35 -26.39 -2.00
C LEU A 180 -8.49 -25.77 -0.87
N TYR A 181 -8.98 -25.80 0.37
CA TYR A 181 -8.21 -25.38 1.54
C TYR A 181 -6.95 -26.24 1.75
N ASP A 182 -7.06 -27.56 1.63
CA ASP A 182 -5.91 -28.47 1.78
C ASP A 182 -4.88 -28.26 0.65
N ALA A 183 -5.35 -28.06 -0.59
CA ALA A 183 -4.49 -27.71 -1.72
C ALA A 183 -3.80 -26.36 -1.52
N TRP A 184 -4.51 -25.34 -1.04
CA TRP A 184 -3.92 -24.05 -0.70
C TRP A 184 -2.86 -24.20 0.39
N LYS A 185 -3.17 -24.93 1.46
CA LYS A 185 -2.31 -25.15 2.63
C LYS A 185 -0.98 -25.82 2.27
N SER A 186 -0.97 -26.74 1.30
CA SER A 186 0.24 -27.43 0.83
C SER A 186 1.03 -26.66 -0.23
N SER A 187 0.43 -25.63 -0.84
CA SER A 187 1.05 -24.84 -1.91
C SER A 187 1.83 -23.62 -1.40
N THR A 188 2.51 -22.92 -2.31
CA THR A 188 3.18 -21.62 -2.08
C THR A 188 2.20 -20.43 -1.98
N ALA A 189 0.90 -20.68 -2.15
CA ALA A 189 -0.14 -19.71 -1.85
C ALA A 189 -0.32 -19.51 -0.34
N ASN A 190 0.05 -20.50 0.48
CA ASN A 190 0.14 -20.36 1.92
C ASN A 190 1.32 -19.43 2.30
N PRO A 191 1.07 -18.31 3.01
CA PRO A 191 2.12 -17.38 3.41
C PRO A 191 3.26 -18.02 4.20
N TYR A 192 2.96 -19.03 5.03
CA TYR A 192 3.98 -19.75 5.79
C TYR A 192 4.93 -20.54 4.88
N ASN A 193 4.40 -21.30 3.93
CA ASN A 193 5.23 -22.06 2.99
C ASN A 193 6.10 -21.12 2.15
N ARG A 194 5.55 -19.99 1.70
CA ARG A 194 6.30 -18.96 0.96
C ARG A 194 7.42 -18.35 1.81
N PHE A 195 7.18 -18.12 3.10
CA PHE A 195 8.22 -17.67 4.03
C PHE A 195 9.32 -18.72 4.18
N VAL A 196 8.96 -19.99 4.37
CA VAL A 196 9.93 -21.10 4.44
C VAL A 196 10.78 -21.16 3.17
N GLU A 197 10.18 -21.04 1.98
CA GLU A 197 10.94 -20.98 0.72
C GLU A 197 11.91 -19.79 0.65
N LEU A 198 11.47 -18.61 1.10
CA LEU A 198 12.32 -17.42 1.16
C LEU A 198 13.54 -17.66 2.05
N VAL A 199 13.33 -18.22 3.24
CA VAL A 199 14.40 -18.55 4.20
C VAL A 199 15.33 -19.62 3.66
N THR A 200 14.79 -20.68 3.05
CA THR A 200 15.59 -21.73 2.40
C THR A 200 16.49 -21.15 1.30
N ARG A 201 16.00 -20.20 0.50
CA ARG A 201 16.83 -19.51 -0.50
C ARG A 201 17.95 -18.68 0.13
N ILE A 202 17.68 -17.95 1.21
CA ILE A 202 18.70 -17.20 1.94
C ILE A 202 19.77 -18.15 2.48
N LYS A 203 19.36 -19.28 3.06
CA LYS A 203 20.28 -20.32 3.56
C LYS A 203 21.13 -20.93 2.44
N GLY A 204 20.55 -21.13 1.26
CA GLY A 204 21.31 -21.55 0.08
C GLY A 204 22.36 -20.52 -0.36
N PHE A 205 22.01 -19.22 -0.35
CA PHE A 205 22.97 -18.16 -0.66
C PHE A 205 24.09 -18.06 0.37
N GLU A 206 23.77 -18.20 1.66
CA GLU A 206 24.74 -18.23 2.75
C GLU A 206 25.73 -19.40 2.59
N ALA A 207 25.22 -20.62 2.34
CA ALA A 207 26.05 -21.80 2.11
C ALA A 207 26.96 -21.61 0.88
N TYR A 208 26.41 -21.14 -0.24
CA TYR A 208 27.20 -20.86 -1.43
C TYR A 208 28.26 -19.79 -1.17
N ALA A 209 27.90 -18.69 -0.49
CA ALA A 209 28.83 -17.61 -0.16
C ALA A 209 30.03 -18.14 0.65
N ALA A 210 29.79 -19.00 1.64
CA ALA A 210 30.84 -19.64 2.41
C ALA A 210 31.81 -20.46 1.52
N THR A 211 31.30 -21.22 0.53
CA THR A 211 32.16 -21.99 -0.39
C THR A 211 33.02 -21.12 -1.31
N GLN A 212 32.57 -19.90 -1.61
CA GLN A 212 33.27 -18.97 -2.50
C GLN A 212 34.14 -17.96 -1.74
N GLY A 213 34.11 -17.97 -0.40
CA GLY A 213 34.74 -16.91 0.41
C GLY A 213 34.06 -15.54 0.24
N HIS A 214 32.80 -15.51 -0.18
CA HIS A 214 32.01 -14.29 -0.30
C HIS A 214 31.50 -13.83 1.06
N GLU A 215 31.31 -12.53 1.20
CA GLU A 215 30.73 -11.91 2.40
C GLU A 215 29.23 -11.64 2.21
N ALA A 216 28.57 -11.24 3.30
CA ALA A 216 27.17 -10.84 3.31
C ALA A 216 27.00 -9.43 3.89
N GLN A 217 26.11 -8.63 3.31
CA GLN A 217 25.78 -7.28 3.77
C GLN A 217 24.27 -7.11 3.85
N PHE A 218 23.79 -6.66 5.01
CA PHE A 218 22.38 -6.32 5.22
C PHE A 218 22.19 -4.80 5.08
N ILE A 219 21.31 -4.39 4.17
CA ILE A 219 21.11 -3.00 3.78
C ILE A 219 19.65 -2.64 3.99
N THR A 220 19.40 -1.53 4.69
CA THR A 220 18.07 -0.92 4.80
C THR A 220 18.05 0.35 3.96
N ILE A 221 17.08 0.46 3.06
CA ILE A 221 16.88 1.59 2.15
C ILE A 221 15.55 2.22 2.50
N THR A 222 15.59 3.43 3.03
CA THR A 222 14.37 4.19 3.35
C THR A 222 14.16 5.28 2.31
N ALA A 223 12.91 5.73 2.17
CA ALA A 223 12.58 6.87 1.32
C ALA A 223 12.98 8.19 2.02
N PRO A 224 13.29 9.26 1.26
CA PRO A 224 13.52 10.59 1.81
C PRO A 224 12.36 11.08 2.67
N SER A 225 12.64 11.99 3.62
CA SER A 225 11.66 12.46 4.60
C SER A 225 10.35 12.99 3.99
N LYS A 226 10.37 13.56 2.77
CA LYS A 226 9.17 14.06 2.07
C LYS A 226 8.11 13.01 1.76
N TYR A 227 8.47 11.72 1.81
CA TYR A 227 7.56 10.60 1.61
C TYR A 227 6.94 10.05 2.91
N HIS A 228 7.47 10.43 4.08
CA HIS A 228 7.00 9.94 5.37
C HIS A 228 5.98 10.89 5.96
N ALA A 229 4.76 10.40 6.23
CA ALA A 229 3.65 11.22 6.72
C ALA A 229 3.82 11.61 8.19
N TYR A 230 4.41 10.72 8.99
CA TYR A 230 4.55 10.89 10.44
C TYR A 230 5.96 10.58 10.91
N LEU A 231 6.39 11.29 11.95
CA LEU A 231 7.62 10.99 12.66
C LEU A 231 7.40 9.83 13.65
N ALA A 232 8.49 9.20 14.11
CA ALA A 232 8.42 8.13 15.11
C ALA A 232 7.77 8.58 16.44
N SER A 233 7.71 9.89 16.70
CA SER A 233 7.00 10.49 17.84
C SER A 233 5.47 10.56 17.67
N GLY A 234 4.92 10.15 16.52
CA GLY A 234 3.50 10.27 16.18
C GLY A 234 3.09 11.68 15.71
N ARG A 235 4.03 12.64 15.63
CA ARG A 235 3.75 13.97 15.07
C ARG A 235 3.75 13.93 13.55
N LYS A 236 2.87 14.73 12.92
CA LYS A 236 2.86 14.94 11.47
C LYS A 236 4.22 15.47 11.03
N ASN A 237 4.78 14.90 9.96
CA ASN A 237 6.04 15.36 9.41
C ASN A 237 5.82 16.61 8.55
N PRO A 238 6.42 17.78 8.88
CA PRO A 238 6.24 19.00 8.12
C PRO A 238 6.84 18.92 6.70
N LYS A 239 7.74 17.97 6.43
CA LYS A 239 8.33 17.76 5.11
C LYS A 239 7.44 16.92 4.19
N TYR A 240 6.40 16.26 4.72
CA TYR A 240 5.57 15.34 3.94
C TYR A 240 4.85 16.05 2.80
N GLN A 241 4.95 15.50 1.59
CA GLN A 241 4.38 16.09 0.37
C GLN A 241 3.16 15.31 -0.17
N GLY A 242 2.51 14.50 0.66
CA GLY A 242 1.26 13.83 0.29
C GLY A 242 1.42 12.58 -0.58
N ALA A 243 2.64 12.06 -0.75
CA ALA A 243 2.90 10.86 -1.55
C ALA A 243 2.23 9.62 -0.93
N SER A 244 1.60 8.78 -1.76
CA SER A 244 1.05 7.50 -1.29
C SER A 244 2.14 6.43 -1.15
N PRO A 245 1.92 5.36 -0.38
CA PRO A 245 2.85 4.23 -0.33
C PRO A 245 3.18 3.67 -1.72
N ARG A 246 2.24 3.74 -2.66
CA ARG A 246 2.46 3.31 -4.04
C ARG A 246 3.39 4.25 -4.81
N ASP A 247 3.22 5.56 -4.66
CA ASP A 247 4.07 6.57 -5.31
C ASP A 247 5.50 6.47 -4.77
N THR A 248 5.66 6.33 -3.45
CA THR A 248 6.95 6.12 -2.79
C THR A 248 7.61 4.84 -3.30
N HIS A 249 6.86 3.72 -3.40
CA HIS A 249 7.39 2.48 -3.92
C HIS A 249 7.86 2.61 -5.38
N GLN A 250 7.08 3.29 -6.22
CA GLN A 250 7.45 3.54 -7.62
C GLN A 250 8.73 4.37 -7.74
N GLN A 251 8.92 5.37 -6.89
CA GLN A 251 10.15 6.15 -6.85
C GLN A 251 11.35 5.32 -6.41
N LEU A 252 11.21 4.54 -5.34
CA LEU A 252 12.26 3.61 -4.90
C LEU A 252 12.60 2.57 -5.99
N MET A 253 11.60 2.08 -6.74
CA MET A 253 11.83 1.20 -7.89
C MET A 253 12.58 1.92 -9.03
N HIS A 254 12.25 3.18 -9.31
CA HIS A 254 12.94 3.97 -10.32
C HIS A 254 14.42 4.19 -9.98
N VAL A 255 14.73 4.52 -8.73
CA VAL A 255 16.12 4.62 -8.25
C VAL A 255 16.82 3.26 -8.32
N TRP A 256 16.14 2.19 -7.92
CA TRP A 256 16.67 0.83 -7.99
C TRP A 256 17.02 0.39 -9.42
N GLN A 257 16.22 0.77 -10.42
CA GLN A 257 16.54 0.52 -11.83
C GLN A 257 17.87 1.18 -12.25
N LYS A 258 18.12 2.42 -11.81
CA LYS A 258 19.38 3.13 -12.08
C LYS A 258 20.57 2.47 -11.38
N VAL A 259 20.39 2.05 -10.11
CA VAL A 259 21.41 1.29 -9.37
C VAL A 259 21.78 0.01 -10.12
N ARG A 260 20.80 -0.78 -10.55
CA ARG A 260 21.05 -2.01 -11.31
C ARG A 260 21.76 -1.76 -12.65
N ALA A 261 21.39 -0.69 -13.36
CA ALA A 261 22.08 -0.30 -14.58
C ALA A 261 23.54 0.07 -14.31
N GLN A 262 23.81 0.75 -13.20
CA GLN A 262 25.16 1.09 -12.77
C GLN A 262 25.98 -0.16 -12.38
N PHE A 263 25.37 -1.13 -11.68
CA PHE A 263 26.01 -2.41 -11.36
C PHE A 263 26.47 -3.11 -12.63
N ALA A 264 25.59 -3.21 -13.64
CA ALA A 264 25.93 -3.82 -14.93
C ALA A 264 27.07 -3.05 -15.64
N LYS A 265 27.03 -1.72 -15.65
CA LYS A 265 28.07 -0.88 -16.28
C LYS A 265 29.44 -1.05 -15.62
N GLN A 266 29.48 -1.25 -14.31
CA GLN A 266 30.71 -1.43 -13.53
C GLN A 266 31.10 -2.91 -13.34
N ASN A 267 30.34 -3.84 -13.93
CA ASN A 267 30.51 -5.29 -13.75
C ASN A 267 30.55 -5.73 -12.28
N ILE A 268 29.68 -5.13 -11.44
CA ILE A 268 29.54 -5.47 -10.02
C ILE A 268 28.67 -6.72 -9.90
N ASN A 269 29.24 -7.80 -9.34
CA ASN A 269 28.55 -9.08 -9.22
C ASN A 269 28.16 -9.36 -7.77
N VAL A 270 26.92 -8.99 -7.44
CA VAL A 270 26.28 -9.31 -6.14
C VAL A 270 24.99 -10.10 -6.36
N TYR A 271 24.67 -10.99 -5.44
CA TYR A 271 23.45 -11.80 -5.45
C TYR A 271 22.77 -11.76 -4.08
N GLY A 272 21.49 -12.11 -4.02
CA GLY A 272 20.73 -12.11 -2.78
C GLY A 272 19.27 -11.76 -2.98
N LEU A 273 18.67 -11.12 -1.97
CA LEU A 273 17.24 -10.81 -1.96
C LEU A 273 16.99 -9.39 -1.49
N ARG A 274 15.91 -8.81 -1.98
CA ARG A 274 15.36 -7.54 -1.52
C ARG A 274 13.88 -7.73 -1.25
N ILE A 275 13.44 -7.34 -0.07
CA ILE A 275 12.04 -7.33 0.36
C ILE A 275 11.55 -5.89 0.55
N VAL A 276 10.23 -5.73 0.54
CA VAL A 276 9.57 -4.44 0.81
C VAL A 276 8.75 -4.60 2.07
N GLU A 277 8.92 -3.66 3.00
CA GLU A 277 8.18 -3.63 4.26
C GLU A 277 7.59 -2.22 4.46
N PRO A 278 6.37 -2.09 5.00
CA PRO A 278 5.88 -0.79 5.43
C PRO A 278 6.63 -0.32 6.69
N HIS A 279 7.01 0.96 6.76
CA HIS A 279 7.39 1.58 8.02
C HIS A 279 6.16 1.81 8.92
N HIS A 280 6.39 2.34 10.12
CA HIS A 280 5.32 2.61 11.09
C HIS A 280 4.22 3.55 10.57
N ASP A 281 4.51 4.36 9.55
CA ASP A 281 3.59 5.31 8.90
C ASP A 281 3.13 4.81 7.51
N SER A 282 3.26 3.49 7.25
CA SER A 282 2.98 2.83 5.97
C SER A 282 3.97 3.12 4.83
N THR A 283 4.94 4.01 5.02
CA THR A 283 5.92 4.34 3.98
C THR A 283 6.77 3.11 3.64
N PRO A 284 6.82 2.64 2.38
CA PRO A 284 7.60 1.46 2.04
C PRO A 284 9.08 1.73 2.20
N HIS A 285 9.79 0.75 2.75
CA HIS A 285 11.25 0.69 2.78
C HIS A 285 11.71 -0.69 2.31
N TYR A 286 12.97 -0.76 1.88
CA TYR A 286 13.55 -2.02 1.43
C TYR A 286 14.54 -2.54 2.45
N HIS A 287 14.43 -3.83 2.75
CA HIS A 287 15.52 -4.59 3.33
C HIS A 287 16.15 -5.45 2.24
N ALA A 288 17.46 -5.40 2.12
CA ALA A 288 18.21 -6.22 1.18
C ALA A 288 19.31 -6.97 1.92
N VAL A 289 19.49 -8.23 1.56
CA VAL A 289 20.69 -9.00 1.91
C VAL A 289 21.42 -9.31 0.62
N PHE A 290 22.65 -8.83 0.49
CA PHE A 290 23.51 -9.10 -0.66
C PHE A 290 24.75 -9.87 -0.24
N PHE A 291 25.17 -10.75 -1.13
CA PHE A 291 26.35 -11.59 -1.02
C PHE A 291 27.23 -11.35 -2.24
N GLY A 292 28.54 -11.47 -2.08
CA GLY A 292 29.51 -11.32 -3.15
C GLY A 292 30.94 -11.21 -2.65
N ALA A 293 31.90 -11.08 -3.57
CA ALA A 293 33.26 -10.73 -3.22
C ALA A 293 33.30 -9.38 -2.50
N ASN A 294 34.23 -9.20 -1.56
CA ASN A 294 34.33 -7.98 -0.75
C ASN A 294 34.37 -6.71 -1.63
N ASP A 295 35.23 -6.69 -2.66
CA ASP A 295 35.37 -5.57 -3.59
C ASP A 295 34.05 -5.21 -4.28
N ASP A 296 33.29 -6.21 -4.72
CA ASP A 296 32.01 -5.99 -5.41
C ASP A 296 30.92 -5.53 -4.44
N LEU A 297 30.91 -6.03 -3.20
CA LEU A 297 30.00 -5.56 -2.16
C LEU A 297 30.27 -4.10 -1.78
N GLN A 298 31.54 -3.70 -1.62
CA GLN A 298 31.89 -2.32 -1.30
C GLN A 298 31.49 -1.36 -2.44
N LYS A 299 31.74 -1.75 -3.70
CA LYS A 299 31.28 -0.98 -4.86
C LYS A 299 29.75 -0.91 -4.91
N ALA A 300 29.06 -2.03 -4.67
CA ALA A 300 27.60 -2.07 -4.64
C ALA A 300 27.02 -1.11 -3.60
N ILE A 301 27.57 -1.11 -2.38
CA ILE A 301 27.17 -0.22 -1.29
C ILE A 301 27.43 1.24 -1.66
N SER A 302 28.60 1.55 -2.22
CA SER A 302 28.94 2.91 -2.65
C SER A 302 27.94 3.43 -3.68
N VAL A 303 27.70 2.65 -4.74
CA VAL A 303 26.73 3.01 -5.79
C VAL A 303 25.33 3.17 -5.21
N MET A 304 24.89 2.25 -4.36
CA MET A 304 23.56 2.35 -3.73
C MET A 304 23.44 3.61 -2.88
N ARG A 305 24.44 3.90 -2.05
CA ARG A 305 24.48 5.13 -1.23
C ARG A 305 24.36 6.34 -2.13
N ASP A 306 25.21 6.45 -3.15
CA ASP A 306 25.22 7.59 -4.07
C ASP A 306 23.88 7.83 -4.75
N TYR A 307 23.12 6.78 -5.09
CA TYR A 307 21.83 6.91 -5.76
C TYR A 307 20.66 7.16 -4.80
N PHE A 308 20.62 6.48 -3.66
CA PHE A 308 19.49 6.58 -2.72
C PHE A 308 19.54 7.84 -1.84
N THR A 309 20.71 8.47 -1.66
CA THR A 309 20.84 9.70 -0.85
C THR A 309 20.83 10.99 -1.69
N LYS A 310 20.50 10.94 -2.99
CA LYS A 310 20.51 12.15 -3.86
C LYS A 310 19.41 13.15 -3.54
N GLU A 311 18.30 12.68 -2.99
CA GLU A 311 17.11 13.50 -2.71
C GLU A 311 16.95 13.85 -1.22
N ASP A 312 17.90 13.44 -0.38
CA ASP A 312 17.90 13.69 1.07
C ASP A 312 18.30 15.13 1.43
#